data_AF-A0A151J3R9-F1
#
_entry.id   AF-A0A151J3R9-F1
#
_cell.length_a   1.000
_cell.length_b   1.000
_cell.length_c   1.000
_cell.angle_alpha   90.00
_cell.angle_beta   90.00
_cell.angle_gamma   90.00
#
_symmetry.space_group_name_H-M   'P 1'
#
loop_
_entity.id
_entity.type
_entity.pdbx_description
1 polymer ?
#
loop_
_entity_poly.entity_id
_entity_poly.type
_entity_poly.pdbx_seq_one_letter_code
_entity_poly.pdbx_strand_id
1 'polypeptide(L)'
;EKEKSDLLDIIFLYRDIIENKVTDGLSNSKKDKPWTTITQKFNTNKTDLRTEKTLRNCWDNIKRNTKKYYATLKREIYKTGIKFSLWL
;
A
#
# COMPACT_ATOMS: atom_id res chain seq x y z
N GLU A 1 -12.02 -8.72 1.93
CA GLU A 1 -10.65 -9.13 2.36
C GLU A 1 -9.80 -9.77 1.26
N LYS A 2 -10.21 -10.87 0.62
CA LYS A 2 -9.40 -11.58 -0.39
C LYS A 2 -8.81 -10.67 -1.48
N GLU A 3 -9.65 -9.83 -2.10
CA GLU A 3 -9.22 -8.92 -3.16
C GLU A 3 -8.11 -7.95 -2.72
N LYS A 4 -8.15 -7.48 -1.46
CA LYS A 4 -7.11 -6.61 -0.90
C LYS A 4 -5.81 -7.37 -0.67
N SER A 5 -5.90 -8.62 -0.20
CA SER A 5 -4.73 -9.50 -0.03
C SER A 5 -4.04 -9.75 -1.37
N ASP A 6 -4.82 -10.14 -2.38
CA ASP A 6 -4.29 -10.38 -3.74
C ASP A 6 -3.57 -9.15 -4.29
N LEU A 7 -4.12 -7.94 -4.05
CA LEU A 7 -3.48 -6.69 -4.46
C LEU A 7 -2.17 -6.46 -3.71
N LEU A 8 -2.15 -6.69 -2.40
CA LEU A 8 -0.96 -6.52 -1.57
C LEU A 8 0.17 -7.44 -2.02
N ASP A 9 -0.13 -8.72 -2.25
CA ASP A 9 0.87 -9.72 -2.68
C ASP A 9 1.56 -9.30 -3.97
N ILE A 10 0.80 -8.75 -4.93
CA ILE A 10 1.36 -8.25 -6.19
C ILE A 10 2.16 -6.96 -5.97
N ILE A 11 1.64 -5.99 -5.18
CA ILE A 11 2.34 -4.73 -4.89
C ILE A 11 3.68 -4.98 -4.19
N PHE A 12 3.76 -5.97 -3.29
CA PHE A 12 4.99 -6.28 -2.57
C PHE A 12 6.15 -6.66 -3.49
N LEU A 13 5.88 -7.24 -4.66
CA LEU A 13 6.89 -7.53 -5.68
C LEU A 13 7.53 -6.28 -6.30
N TYR A 14 6.87 -5.12 -6.20
CA TYR A 14 7.30 -3.84 -6.79
C TYR A 14 7.50 -2.75 -5.72
N ARG A 15 7.54 -3.14 -4.44
CA ARG A 15 7.52 -2.22 -3.30
C ARG A 15 8.62 -1.16 -3.38
N ASP A 16 9.85 -1.55 -3.68
CA ASP A 16 11.01 -0.64 -3.68
C ASP A 16 10.84 0.52 -4.67
N ILE A 17 10.12 0.29 -5.76
CA ILE A 17 9.86 1.30 -6.79
C ILE A 17 8.63 2.14 -6.40
N ILE A 18 7.55 1.50 -5.94
CA ILE A 18 6.29 2.17 -5.59
C ILE A 18 6.42 3.03 -4.34
N GLU A 19 7.17 2.55 -3.34
CA GLU A 19 7.44 3.24 -2.09
C GLU A 19 8.70 4.12 -2.15
N ASN A 20 9.30 4.27 -3.33
CA ASN A 20 10.42 5.19 -3.50
C ASN A 20 10.03 6.61 -3.05
N LYS A 21 10.77 7.13 -2.08
CA LYS A 21 10.52 8.42 -1.42
C LYS A 21 11.00 9.62 -2.25
N VAL A 22 11.77 9.39 -3.30
CA VAL A 22 12.23 10.46 -4.20
C VAL A 22 11.05 10.96 -5.02
N THR A 23 10.87 12.28 -5.05
CA THR A 23 9.70 12.95 -5.64
C THR A 23 10.01 13.73 -6.91
N ASP A 24 11.19 13.56 -7.51
CA ASP A 24 11.51 14.20 -8.79
C ASP A 24 10.66 13.62 -9.94
N GLY A 25 10.51 14.38 -11.02
CA GLY A 25 9.64 14.01 -12.14
C GLY A 25 10.01 12.66 -12.79
N LEU A 26 11.29 12.31 -12.84
CA LEU A 26 11.78 11.04 -13.39
C LEU A 26 11.48 9.88 -12.42
N SER A 27 11.66 10.09 -11.12
CA SER A 27 11.34 9.08 -10.10
C SER A 27 9.84 8.82 -9.99
N ASN A 28 9.00 9.83 -10.22
CA ASN A 28 7.56 9.65 -10.25
C ASN A 28 7.10 8.88 -11.50
N SER A 29 7.62 9.19 -12.68
CA SER A 29 7.26 8.46 -13.92
C SER A 29 7.72 7.00 -13.91
N LYS A 30 8.81 6.67 -13.20
CA LYS A 30 9.25 5.28 -12.96
C LYS A 30 8.19 4.43 -12.24
N LYS A 31 7.23 5.03 -11.54
CA LYS A 31 6.16 4.30 -10.85
C LYS A 31 5.06 3.86 -11.81
N ASP A 32 4.91 4.51 -12.97
CA ASP A 32 3.80 4.22 -13.89
C ASP A 32 3.90 2.83 -14.50
N LYS A 33 5.11 2.43 -14.94
CA LYS A 33 5.34 1.08 -15.48
C LYS A 33 4.98 -0.04 -14.48
N PRO A 34 5.47 -0.04 -13.22
CA PRO A 34 5.03 -0.97 -12.18
C PRO A 34 3.51 -1.00 -12.00
N TRP A 35 2.84 0.16 -11.97
CA TRP A 35 1.38 0.22 -11.79
C TRP A 35 0.61 -0.38 -12.96
N THR A 36 1.08 -0.17 -14.19
CA THR A 36 0.52 -0.84 -15.37
C THR A 36 0.69 -2.35 -15.24
N THR A 37 1.87 -2.85 -14.85
CA THR A 37 2.12 -4.29 -14.67
C THR A 37 1.29 -4.89 -13.54
N ILE A 38 1.13 -4.18 -12.41
CA ILE A 38 0.27 -4.60 -11.30
C ILE A 38 -1.17 -4.72 -11.76
N THR A 39 -1.67 -3.74 -12.52
CA THR A 39 -3.04 -3.76 -13.04
C THR A 39 -3.27 -4.96 -13.95
N GLN A 40 -2.33 -5.25 -14.85
CA GLN A 40 -2.38 -6.44 -15.71
C GLN A 40 -2.37 -7.74 -14.90
N LYS A 41 -1.42 -7.90 -13.96
CA LYS A 41 -1.34 -9.09 -13.10
C LYS A 41 -2.58 -9.27 -12.24
N PHE A 42 -3.09 -8.19 -11.65
CA PHE A 42 -4.25 -8.23 -10.79
C PHE A 42 -5.51 -8.64 -11.55
N ASN A 43 -5.67 -8.14 -12.77
CA ASN A 43 -6.81 -8.46 -13.64
C ASN A 43 -6.68 -9.81 -14.35
N THR A 44 -5.50 -10.44 -14.29
CA THR A 44 -5.29 -11.76 -14.90
C THR A 44 -6.24 -12.77 -14.27
N ASN A 45 -7.01 -13.48 -15.10
CA ASN A 45 -8.03 -14.46 -14.70
C ASN A 45 -9.21 -13.88 -13.88
N LYS A 46 -9.45 -12.56 -13.92
CA LYS A 46 -10.62 -11.93 -13.29
C LYS A 46 -11.65 -11.51 -14.33
N THR A 47 -12.92 -11.62 -13.97
CA THR A 47 -14.04 -11.13 -14.77
C THR A 47 -14.37 -9.66 -14.48
N ASP A 48 -14.23 -9.24 -13.23
CA ASP A 48 -14.38 -7.84 -12.80
C ASP A 48 -13.02 -7.13 -12.86
N LEU A 49 -12.81 -6.35 -13.93
CA LEU A 49 -11.54 -5.67 -14.19
C LEU A 49 -11.44 -4.39 -13.37
N ARG A 50 -10.30 -4.20 -12.72
CA ARG A 50 -9.96 -2.96 -12.01
C ARG A 50 -9.12 -2.04 -12.89
N THR A 51 -9.37 -0.75 -12.76
CA THR A 51 -8.51 0.26 -13.39
C THR A 51 -7.31 0.54 -12.51
N GLU A 52 -6.21 0.97 -13.13
CA GLU A 52 -5.01 1.38 -12.39
C GLU A 52 -5.33 2.42 -11.31
N LYS A 53 -6.19 3.41 -11.63
CA LYS A 53 -6.66 4.43 -10.68
C LYS A 53 -7.32 3.82 -9.45
N THR A 54 -8.19 2.81 -9.63
CA THR A 54 -8.86 2.15 -8.49
C THR A 54 -7.88 1.39 -7.60
N LEU A 55 -6.88 0.73 -8.20
CA LEU A 55 -5.85 -0.01 -7.46
C LEU A 55 -4.90 0.92 -6.69
N ARG A 56 -4.49 2.03 -7.32
CA ARG A 56 -3.70 3.09 -6.67
C ARG A 56 -4.45 3.68 -5.47
N ASN A 57 -5.72 4.02 -5.64
CA ASN A 57 -6.57 4.52 -4.54
C ASN A 57 -6.71 3.49 -3.42
N CYS A 58 -6.86 2.20 -3.75
CA CYS A 58 -6.91 1.14 -2.76
C CYS A 58 -5.62 1.10 -1.92
N TRP A 59 -4.46 1.13 -2.57
CA TRP A 59 -3.16 1.18 -1.91
C TRP A 59 -2.97 2.41 -1.00
N ASP A 60 -3.36 3.59 -1.48
CA ASP A 60 -3.30 4.81 -0.69
C ASP A 60 -4.21 4.75 0.54
N ASN A 61 -5.41 4.18 0.39
CA ASN A 61 -6.32 3.94 1.50
C ASN A 61 -5.74 2.95 2.51
N ILE A 62 -5.11 1.87 2.06
CA ILE A 62 -4.42 0.91 2.95
C ILE A 62 -3.36 1.64 3.78
N LYS A 63 -2.43 2.36 3.13
CA LYS A 63 -1.39 3.13 3.83
C LYS A 63 -1.97 4.14 4.82
N ARG A 64 -3.02 4.87 4.42
CA ARG A 64 -3.69 5.85 5.29
C ARG A 64 -4.31 5.18 6.52
N ASN A 65 -5.01 4.06 6.32
CA ASN A 65 -5.67 3.32 7.39
C ASN A 65 -4.65 2.69 8.35
N THR A 66 -3.54 2.15 7.82
CA THR A 66 -2.43 1.63 8.63
C THR A 66 -1.84 2.73 9.51
N LYS A 67 -1.55 3.91 8.95
CA LYS A 67 -1.07 5.07 9.74
C LYS A 67 -2.07 5.48 10.83
N LYS A 68 -3.37 5.51 10.50
CA LYS A 68 -4.44 5.84 11.47
C LYS A 68 -4.48 4.81 12.60
N TYR A 69 -4.39 3.51 12.27
CA TYR A 69 -4.35 2.43 13.25
C TYR A 69 -3.18 2.59 14.22
N TYR A 70 -1.95 2.76 13.72
CA TYR A 70 -0.78 2.97 14.57
C TYR A 70 -0.87 4.25 15.41
N ALA A 71 -1.44 5.33 14.88
CA ALA A 71 -1.67 6.55 15.65
C ALA A 71 -2.68 6.32 16.80
N THR A 72 -3.75 5.57 16.56
CA THR A 72 -4.70 5.17 17.60
C THR A 72 -4.03 4.27 18.63
N LEU A 73 -3.32 3.22 18.20
CA LEU A 73 -2.58 2.30 19.07
C LEU A 73 -1.62 3.07 19.97
N LYS A 74 -0.83 3.99 19.40
CA LYS A 74 0.10 4.85 20.15
C LYS A 74 -0.63 5.70 21.19
N ARG A 75 -1.78 6.29 20.86
CA ARG A 75 -2.59 7.06 21.83
C ARG A 75 -3.10 6.19 22.97
N GLU A 76 -3.61 4.99 22.67
CA GLU A 76 -4.12 4.07 23.70
C GLU A 76 -3.00 3.57 24.61
N ILE A 77 -1.81 3.28 24.07
CA ILE A 77 -0.60 2.97 24.84
C ILE A 77 -0.26 4.10 25.83
N TYR A 78 -0.25 5.36 25.37
CA TYR A 78 0.00 6.50 26.26
C TYR A 78 -1.06 6.67 27.35
N LYS A 79 -2.34 6.42 27.05
CA LYS A 79 -3.43 6.48 28.03
C LYS A 79 -3.36 5.37 29.07
N THR A 80 -3.01 4.15 28.64
CA THR A 80 -3.05 2.94 29.49
C THR A 80 -1.74 2.69 30.23
N GLY A 81 -0.65 3.38 29.88
CA GLY A 81 0.65 3.24 30.55
C GLY A 81 1.38 1.92 30.26
N ILE A 82 0.86 1.08 29.36
CA ILE A 82 1.46 -0.22 29.00
C ILE A 82 2.67 0.02 28.09
N LYS A 83 3.87 0.08 28.66
CA LYS A 83 5.13 0.14 27.89
C LYS A 83 5.46 -1.24 27.33
N PHE A 84 5.23 -1.46 26.04
CA PHE A 84 5.99 -2.46 25.27
C PHE A 84 7.04 -1.72 24.45
N SER A 85 8.32 -2.02 24.72
CA SER A 85 9.45 -1.56 23.92
C SER A 85 9.39 -2.16 22.52
N LEU A 86 8.75 -1.45 21.60
CA LEU A 86 8.79 -1.73 20.16
C LEU A 86 10.13 -1.24 19.61
N TRP A 87 11.16 -2.09 19.72
CA TRP A 87 12.28 -2.05 18.80
C TRP A 87 11.86 -2.84 17.54
N LEU A 88 11.69 -2.12 16.44
CA LEU A 88 11.77 -2.62 15.07
C LEU A 88 12.71 -1.68 14.32
#